data_AF-A0A1W5XX79-F1
#
_entry.id   AF-A0A1W5XX79-F1
#
_cell.length_a   1.000
_cell.length_b   1.000
_cell.length_c   1.000
_cell.angle_alpha   90.00
_cell.angle_beta   90.00
_cell.angle_gamma   90.00
#
_symmetry.space_group_name_H-M   'P 1'
#
loop_
_entity.id
_entity.type
_entity.pdbx_description
1 polymer ?
#
loop_
_entity_poly.entity_id
_entity_poly.type
_entity_poly.pdbx_seq_one_letter_code
_entity_poly.pdbx_strand_id
1 'polypeptide(L)'
;MADTTYEDLLGIIDEVAGRLVPGERLACLFGLLAPLLDQVEREDEELSDDPVLSTPDAVRELRKAAVGEPVDLDAVHEQLTEVGLCYSEDQDPERHMVSQSAYAAAAWLRLLAGRKLRTTAYLEGEDEEPVPPFAPSAFTRIVDLLAWTRSNQVYFHWEDAITCPKDCDLQAAIRELRAMHVEISGFHSQRYSSGWA
;
A
#
# COMPACT_ATOMS: atom_id res chain seq x y z
N MET A 1 22.66 -2.08 21.50
CA MET A 1 21.36 -2.59 21.02
C MET A 1 21.68 -3.39 19.79
N ALA A 2 21.21 -4.64 19.67
CA ALA A 2 21.41 -5.40 18.44
C ALA A 2 20.82 -4.60 17.26
N ASP A 3 21.50 -4.57 16.12
CA ASP A 3 20.98 -3.93 14.91
C ASP A 3 19.73 -4.72 14.47
N THR A 4 18.55 -4.17 14.75
CA THR A 4 17.27 -4.76 14.33
C THR A 4 17.23 -4.86 12.80
N THR A 5 17.03 -6.07 12.28
CA THR A 5 16.98 -6.35 10.84
C THR A 5 15.68 -5.84 10.20
N TYR A 6 15.61 -5.85 8.86
CA TYR A 6 14.38 -5.47 8.14
C TYR A 6 13.21 -6.41 8.49
N GLU A 7 13.47 -7.72 8.49
CA GLU A 7 12.50 -8.76 8.87
C GLU A 7 12.02 -8.57 10.32
N ASP A 8 12.94 -8.33 11.26
CA ASP A 8 12.58 -8.07 12.66
C ASP A 8 11.64 -6.86 12.79
N LEU A 9 11.89 -5.79 12.02
CA LEU A 9 11.03 -4.60 12.02
C LEU A 9 9.63 -4.90 11.48
N LEU A 10 9.52 -5.68 10.40
CA LEU A 10 8.21 -6.12 9.90
C LEU A 10 7.47 -6.94 10.95
N GLY A 11 8.15 -7.86 11.65
CA GLY A 11 7.56 -8.64 12.73
C GLY A 11 7.08 -7.78 13.90
N ILE A 12 7.86 -6.78 14.31
CA ILE A 12 7.47 -5.84 15.37
C ILE A 12 6.23 -5.02 14.94
N ILE A 13 6.21 -4.53 13.70
CA ILE A 13 5.06 -3.78 13.17
C ILE A 13 3.81 -4.65 13.15
N ASP A 14 3.93 -5.90 12.72
CA ASP A 14 2.83 -6.85 12.68
C ASP A 14 2.24 -7.09 14.08
N GLU A 15 3.10 -7.25 15.09
CA GLU A 15 2.68 -7.41 16.48
C GLU A 15 1.94 -6.17 17.00
N VAL A 16 2.44 -4.98 16.70
CA VAL A 16 1.78 -3.71 17.08
C VAL A 16 0.43 -3.57 16.38
N ALA A 17 0.37 -3.82 15.07
CA ALA A 17 -0.86 -3.79 14.30
C ALA A 17 -1.89 -4.81 14.82
N GLY A 18 -1.43 -5.98 15.28
CA GLY A 18 -2.22 -7.02 15.94
C GLY A 18 -3.01 -6.53 17.17
N ARG A 19 -2.57 -5.45 17.81
CA ARG A 19 -3.23 -4.85 18.99
C ARG A 19 -4.27 -3.78 18.64
N LEU A 20 -4.24 -3.26 17.40
CA LEU A 20 -5.25 -2.31 16.90
C LEU A 20 -6.55 -3.04 16.56
N VAL A 21 -7.70 -2.38 16.76
CA VAL A 21 -8.98 -2.92 16.26
C VAL A 21 -9.06 -2.82 14.73
N PRO A 22 -9.87 -3.64 14.03
CA PRO A 22 -9.86 -3.70 12.55
C PRO A 22 -10.01 -2.34 11.85
N GLY A 23 -10.93 -1.49 12.32
CA GLY A 23 -11.11 -0.15 11.76
C GLY A 23 -9.91 0.79 11.97
N GLU A 24 -9.16 0.62 13.06
CA GLU A 24 -7.93 1.39 13.30
C GLU A 24 -6.80 0.95 12.39
N ARG A 25 -6.69 -0.36 12.12
CA ARG A 25 -5.71 -0.88 11.15
C ARG A 25 -5.95 -0.28 9.77
N LEU A 26 -7.20 -0.28 9.31
CA LEU A 26 -7.57 0.29 8.01
C LEU A 26 -7.31 1.80 7.95
N ALA A 27 -7.71 2.55 8.98
CA ALA A 27 -7.47 3.99 9.03
C ALA A 27 -5.97 4.32 9.09
N CYS A 28 -5.20 3.53 9.83
CA CYS A 28 -3.75 3.69 9.92
C CYS A 28 -3.06 3.42 8.57
N LEU A 29 -3.37 2.31 7.89
CA LEU A 29 -2.85 2.02 6.55
C LEU A 29 -3.22 3.12 5.55
N PHE A 30 -4.47 3.58 5.58
CA PHE A 30 -4.90 4.66 4.70
C PHE A 30 -4.10 5.94 4.97
N GLY A 31 -3.83 6.27 6.24
CA GLY A 31 -2.98 7.40 6.60
C GLY A 31 -1.55 7.31 6.05
N LEU A 32 -0.97 6.10 6.04
CA LEU A 32 0.36 5.87 5.46
C LEU A 32 0.37 6.00 3.94
N LEU A 33 -0.70 5.55 3.28
CA LEU A 33 -0.90 5.53 1.84
C LEU A 33 -1.29 6.92 1.27
N ALA A 34 -2.11 7.68 1.99
CA ALA A 34 -2.77 8.88 1.49
C ALA A 34 -1.82 9.91 0.81
N PRO A 35 -0.62 10.20 1.34
CA PRO A 35 0.30 11.13 0.69
C PRO A 35 0.75 10.71 -0.73
N LEU A 36 0.74 9.41 -1.04
CA LEU A 36 1.16 8.89 -2.34
C LEU A 36 0.05 8.94 -3.39
N LEU A 37 -1.20 8.96 -2.94
CA LEU A 37 -2.36 8.91 -3.83
C LEU A 37 -2.48 10.14 -4.71
N ASP A 38 -1.91 11.28 -4.31
CA ASP A 38 -1.90 12.49 -5.14
C ASP A 38 -1.07 12.31 -6.42
N GLN A 39 -0.08 11.40 -6.42
CA GLN A 39 0.65 11.06 -7.64
C GLN A 39 -0.23 10.21 -8.55
N VAL A 40 -0.88 9.18 -8.00
CA VAL A 40 -1.83 8.34 -8.75
C VAL A 40 -2.98 9.15 -9.33
N GLU A 41 -3.55 10.11 -8.59
CA GLU A 41 -4.66 10.95 -9.08
C GLU A 41 -4.27 11.82 -10.28
N ARG A 42 -2.99 12.14 -10.48
CA ARG A 42 -2.56 12.97 -11.62
C ARG A 42 -2.51 12.20 -12.93
N GLU A 43 -2.50 10.87 -12.85
CA GLU A 43 -2.45 10.01 -14.02
C GLU A 43 -3.84 9.95 -14.62
N ASP A 44 -4.01 10.59 -15.76
CA ASP A 44 -5.28 10.66 -16.49
C ASP A 44 -5.14 10.04 -17.89
N GLU A 45 -4.10 9.21 -18.07
CA GLU A 45 -3.92 8.42 -19.27
C GLU A 45 -5.01 7.34 -19.35
N GLU A 46 -5.63 7.21 -20.53
CA GLU A 46 -6.57 6.12 -20.81
C GLU A 46 -5.76 4.81 -20.92
N LEU A 47 -5.86 3.97 -19.88
CA LEU A 47 -5.16 2.69 -19.80
C LEU A 47 -5.95 1.51 -20.39
N SER A 48 -7.28 1.67 -20.49
CA SER A 48 -8.21 0.66 -21.00
C SER A 48 -9.15 1.31 -22.02
N ASP A 49 -9.61 0.53 -23.01
CA ASP A 49 -10.53 0.99 -24.06
C ASP A 49 -11.96 1.27 -23.54
N ASP A 50 -12.36 0.66 -22.41
CA ASP A 50 -13.69 0.83 -21.79
C ASP A 50 -13.60 0.81 -20.26
N PRO A 51 -12.97 1.83 -19.64
CA PRO A 51 -12.80 1.87 -18.20
C PRO A 51 -14.10 2.25 -17.49
N VAL A 52 -14.46 1.52 -16.43
CA VAL A 52 -15.62 1.86 -15.59
C VAL A 52 -15.41 3.18 -14.85
N LEU A 53 -14.17 3.47 -14.46
CA LEU A 53 -13.75 4.70 -13.79
C LEU A 53 -12.43 5.19 -14.39
N SER A 54 -12.28 6.52 -14.48
CA SER A 54 -10.97 7.12 -14.70
C SER A 54 -10.08 6.90 -13.46
N THR A 55 -8.76 6.94 -13.63
CA THR A 55 -7.81 6.85 -12.51
C THR A 55 -8.04 7.96 -11.46
N PRO A 56 -8.23 9.24 -11.83
CA PRO A 56 -8.53 10.28 -10.84
C PRO A 56 -9.82 10.01 -10.08
N ASP A 57 -10.87 9.51 -10.74
CA ASP A 57 -12.13 9.20 -10.08
C ASP A 57 -12.01 8.00 -9.15
N ALA A 58 -11.27 6.95 -9.52
CA ALA A 58 -10.97 5.83 -8.63
C ALA A 58 -10.27 6.31 -7.34
N VAL A 59 -9.32 7.23 -7.46
CA VAL A 59 -8.60 7.80 -6.31
C VAL A 59 -9.49 8.67 -5.41
N ARG A 60 -10.50 9.35 -5.98
CA ARG A 60 -11.52 10.10 -5.24
C ARG A 60 -12.50 9.18 -4.51
N GLU A 61 -12.99 8.15 -5.19
CA GLU A 61 -13.87 7.13 -4.60
C GLU A 61 -13.14 6.34 -3.49
N LEU A 62 -11.85 6.07 -3.64
CA LEU A 62 -11.01 5.50 -2.59
C LEU A 62 -10.99 6.38 -1.32
N ARG A 63 -10.88 7.71 -1.46
CA ARG A 63 -10.93 8.66 -0.31
C ARG A 63 -12.30 8.65 0.36
N LYS A 64 -13.39 8.56 -0.41
CA LYS A 64 -14.75 8.40 0.12
C LYS A 64 -14.89 7.10 0.91
N ALA A 65 -14.38 5.99 0.38
CA ALA A 65 -14.37 4.70 1.08
C ALA A 65 -13.64 4.79 2.43
N ALA A 66 -12.52 5.51 2.49
CA ALA A 66 -11.72 5.68 3.70
C ALA A 66 -12.44 6.42 4.84
N VAL A 67 -13.40 7.29 4.51
CA VAL A 67 -14.26 7.97 5.50
C VAL A 67 -15.61 7.27 5.71
N GLY A 68 -15.81 6.10 5.11
CA GLY A 68 -17.00 5.26 5.28
C GLY A 68 -18.17 5.61 4.37
N GLU A 69 -17.94 6.39 3.31
CA GLU A 69 -18.98 6.64 2.30
C GLU A 69 -19.16 5.41 1.38
N PRO A 70 -20.41 5.16 0.90
CA PRO A 70 -20.69 4.04 0.01
C PRO A 70 -20.10 4.29 -1.38
N VAL A 71 -19.32 3.33 -1.88
CA VAL A 71 -18.69 3.36 -3.21
C VAL A 71 -18.75 1.98 -3.88
N ASP A 72 -18.57 1.92 -5.19
CA ASP A 72 -18.36 0.65 -5.90
C ASP A 72 -16.91 0.18 -5.72
N LEU A 73 -16.66 -0.59 -4.65
CA LEU A 73 -15.32 -1.08 -4.32
C LEU A 73 -14.70 -1.94 -5.44
N ASP A 74 -15.51 -2.64 -6.22
CA ASP A 74 -14.99 -3.47 -7.31
C ASP A 74 -14.48 -2.60 -8.45
N ALA A 75 -15.23 -1.57 -8.87
CA ALA A 75 -14.81 -0.66 -9.94
C ALA A 75 -13.54 0.12 -9.55
N VAL A 76 -13.44 0.58 -8.29
CA VAL A 76 -12.24 1.28 -7.81
C VAL A 76 -11.05 0.34 -7.76
N HIS A 77 -11.24 -0.88 -7.24
CA HIS A 77 -10.18 -1.86 -7.16
C HIS A 77 -9.66 -2.24 -8.54
N GLU A 78 -10.57 -2.53 -9.49
CA GLU A 78 -10.25 -2.87 -10.87
C GLU A 78 -9.37 -1.80 -11.52
N GLN A 79 -9.79 -0.53 -11.45
CA GLN A 79 -9.02 0.58 -12.03
C GLN A 79 -7.64 0.75 -11.37
N LEU A 80 -7.53 0.63 -10.05
CA LEU A 80 -6.24 0.73 -9.35
C LEU A 80 -5.32 -0.45 -9.67
N THR A 81 -5.85 -1.65 -9.86
CA THR A 81 -5.05 -2.79 -10.32
C THR A 81 -4.57 -2.63 -11.75
N GLU A 82 -5.37 -2.01 -12.63
CA GLU A 82 -4.95 -1.71 -14.01
C GLU A 82 -3.79 -0.70 -14.02
N VAL A 83 -3.91 0.40 -13.27
CA VAL A 83 -2.82 1.38 -13.10
C VAL A 83 -1.55 0.71 -12.56
N GLY A 84 -1.71 -0.12 -11.53
CA GLY A 84 -0.62 -0.90 -10.96
C GLY A 84 0.10 -1.73 -12.04
N LEU A 85 -0.67 -2.47 -12.85
CA LEU A 85 -0.14 -3.35 -13.88
C LEU A 85 0.57 -2.57 -14.99
N CYS A 86 -0.13 -1.65 -15.65
CA CYS A 86 0.39 -0.91 -16.81
C CYS A 86 1.69 -0.17 -16.48
N TYR A 87 1.79 0.42 -15.28
CA TYR A 87 2.97 1.20 -14.91
C TYR A 87 4.09 0.38 -14.26
N SER A 88 3.81 -0.85 -13.81
CA SER A 88 4.86 -1.78 -13.36
C SER A 88 5.70 -2.32 -14.51
N GLU A 89 5.10 -2.47 -15.69
CA GLU A 89 5.77 -2.97 -16.90
C GLU A 89 6.57 -1.89 -17.63
N ASP A 90 6.37 -0.62 -17.25
CA ASP A 90 7.16 0.49 -17.76
C ASP A 90 8.61 0.39 -17.25
N GLN A 91 9.58 0.90 -18.01
CA GLN A 91 10.98 0.96 -17.57
C GLN A 91 11.30 2.26 -16.82
N ASP A 92 10.31 3.16 -16.66
CA ASP A 92 10.43 4.41 -15.93
C ASP A 92 10.30 4.20 -14.40
N PRO A 93 11.35 4.49 -13.61
CA PRO A 93 11.29 4.39 -12.15
C PRO A 93 10.23 5.29 -11.50
N GLU A 94 9.88 6.43 -12.10
CA GLU A 94 8.83 7.30 -11.54
C GLU A 94 7.44 6.65 -11.67
N ARG A 95 7.20 5.94 -12.79
CA ARG A 95 5.98 5.18 -13.02
C ARG A 95 5.86 3.97 -12.10
N HIS A 96 6.99 3.37 -11.70
CA HIS A 96 6.99 2.33 -10.67
C HIS A 96 6.46 2.82 -9.32
N MET A 97 6.74 4.08 -8.94
CA MET A 97 6.22 4.62 -7.68
C MET A 97 4.69 4.77 -7.73
N VAL A 98 4.15 5.18 -8.88
CA VAL A 98 2.71 5.23 -9.12
C VAL A 98 2.11 3.83 -9.05
N SER A 99 2.71 2.87 -9.75
CA SER A 99 2.26 1.47 -9.77
C SER A 99 2.17 0.88 -8.36
N GLN A 100 3.24 1.00 -7.57
CA GLN A 100 3.27 0.48 -6.19
C GLN A 100 2.26 1.17 -5.29
N SER A 101 2.04 2.48 -5.50
CA SER A 101 1.02 3.24 -4.76
C SER A 101 -0.39 2.77 -5.10
N ALA A 102 -0.67 2.51 -6.38
CA ALA A 102 -1.95 1.98 -6.85
C ALA A 102 -2.20 0.56 -6.34
N TYR A 103 -1.18 -0.30 -6.35
CA TYR A 103 -1.27 -1.65 -5.78
C TYR A 103 -1.45 -1.66 -4.26
N ALA A 104 -0.75 -0.80 -3.52
CA ALA A 104 -0.98 -0.63 -2.09
C ALA A 104 -2.43 -0.19 -1.80
N ALA A 105 -2.98 0.69 -2.63
CA ALA A 105 -4.37 1.13 -2.55
C ALA A 105 -5.38 0.03 -2.86
N ALA A 106 -5.14 -0.77 -3.91
CA ALA A 106 -5.95 -1.93 -4.25
C ALA A 106 -5.94 -2.98 -3.12
N ALA A 107 -4.78 -3.30 -2.57
CA ALA A 107 -4.66 -4.21 -1.44
C ALA A 107 -5.38 -3.69 -0.19
N TRP A 108 -5.33 -2.37 0.07
CA TRP A 108 -6.11 -1.74 1.14
C TRP A 108 -7.63 -1.91 0.92
N LEU A 109 -8.13 -1.74 -0.31
CA LEU A 109 -9.55 -1.96 -0.63
C LEU A 109 -9.97 -3.41 -0.39
N ARG A 110 -9.13 -4.39 -0.71
CA ARG A 110 -9.41 -5.81 -0.43
C ARG A 110 -9.52 -6.06 1.08
N LEU A 111 -8.66 -5.43 1.88
CA LEU A 111 -8.76 -5.48 3.34
C LEU A 111 -10.05 -4.82 3.85
N LEU A 112 -10.43 -3.67 3.30
CA LEU A 112 -11.68 -2.99 3.64
C LEU A 112 -12.91 -3.86 3.31
N ALA A 113 -12.91 -4.48 2.13
CA ALA A 113 -14.03 -5.27 1.64
C ALA A 113 -14.17 -6.63 2.37
N GLY A 114 -13.06 -7.18 2.87
CA GLY A 114 -13.02 -8.50 3.49
C GLY A 114 -13.35 -9.65 2.53
N ARG A 115 -13.24 -9.42 1.22
CA ARG A 115 -13.51 -10.38 0.15
C ARG A 115 -12.59 -10.13 -1.05
N LYS A 116 -12.57 -11.06 -2.00
CA LYS A 116 -11.97 -10.82 -3.32
C LYS A 116 -12.79 -9.74 -4.05
N LEU A 117 -12.09 -8.80 -4.67
CA LEU A 117 -12.64 -7.73 -5.51
C LEU A 117 -12.33 -8.05 -6.98
N ARG A 118 -13.14 -7.54 -7.90
CA ARG A 118 -12.94 -7.70 -9.35
C ARG A 118 -11.59 -7.10 -9.78
N THR A 119 -10.92 -7.78 -10.69
CA THR A 119 -9.68 -7.34 -11.34
C THR A 119 -9.93 -7.26 -12.84
N THR A 120 -9.03 -6.61 -13.58
CA THR A 120 -9.11 -6.61 -15.03
C THR A 120 -8.90 -8.01 -15.61
N ALA A 121 -9.38 -8.22 -16.84
CA ALA A 121 -9.39 -9.52 -17.51
C ALA A 121 -8.00 -10.17 -17.65
N TYR A 122 -6.93 -9.37 -17.66
CA TYR A 122 -5.55 -9.87 -17.72
C TYR A 122 -5.12 -10.58 -16.43
N LEU A 123 -5.73 -10.22 -15.30
CA LEU A 123 -5.49 -10.82 -13.99
C LEU A 123 -6.55 -11.88 -13.64
N GLU A 124 -7.56 -12.10 -14.51
CA GLU A 124 -8.58 -13.14 -14.31
C GLU A 124 -8.00 -14.54 -14.51
N GLY A 125 -7.38 -15.08 -13.47
CA GLY A 125 -6.86 -16.46 -13.46
C GLY A 125 -5.62 -16.63 -12.59
N GLU A 126 -4.91 -15.54 -12.32
CA GLU A 126 -3.77 -15.53 -11.43
C GLU A 126 -4.23 -14.95 -10.08
N ASP A 127 -4.04 -15.69 -9.00
CA ASP A 127 -4.21 -15.16 -7.63
C ASP A 127 -3.03 -14.22 -7.30
N GLU A 128 -2.67 -13.32 -8.22
CA GLU A 128 -1.65 -12.32 -8.00
C GLU A 128 -2.20 -11.28 -7.03
N GLU A 129 -1.73 -11.39 -5.78
CA GLU A 129 -1.91 -10.33 -4.81
C GLU A 129 -1.19 -9.07 -5.32
N PRO A 130 -1.83 -7.88 -5.26
CA PRO A 130 -1.21 -6.62 -5.67
C PRO A 130 0.09 -6.31 -4.91
N VAL A 131 0.28 -6.95 -3.74
CA VAL A 131 1.40 -6.70 -2.84
C VAL A 131 2.28 -7.94 -2.70
N PRO A 132 3.61 -7.77 -2.58
CA PRO A 132 4.54 -8.88 -2.40
C PRO A 132 4.20 -9.76 -1.20
N PRO A 133 4.34 -11.10 -1.29
CA PRO A 133 3.83 -12.03 -0.29
C PRO A 133 4.77 -12.24 0.92
N PHE A 134 5.89 -11.52 0.99
CA PHE A 134 7.01 -11.84 1.89
C PHE A 134 6.77 -11.42 3.34
N ALA A 135 5.93 -10.42 3.59
CA ALA A 135 5.66 -9.97 4.96
C ALA A 135 4.59 -10.84 5.68
N PRO A 136 4.57 -10.84 7.04
CA PRO A 136 3.82 -11.83 7.85
C PRO A 136 2.29 -11.80 7.72
N SER A 137 1.71 -10.63 7.42
CA SER A 137 0.26 -10.47 7.27
C SER A 137 -0.08 -9.52 6.13
N ALA A 138 -1.34 -9.56 5.67
CA ALA A 138 -1.81 -8.66 4.62
C ALA A 138 -1.67 -7.16 4.98
N PHE A 139 -1.77 -6.81 6.27
CA PHE A 139 -1.47 -5.46 6.74
C PHE A 139 0.00 -5.13 6.50
N THR A 140 0.89 -6.00 6.98
CA THR A 140 2.34 -5.75 6.96
C THR A 140 2.93 -5.86 5.55
N ARG A 141 2.29 -6.60 4.63
CA ARG A 141 2.64 -6.60 3.20
C ARG A 141 2.41 -5.25 2.53
N ILE A 142 1.32 -4.57 2.88
CA ILE A 142 1.08 -3.20 2.42
C ILE A 142 2.13 -2.25 3.03
N VAL A 143 2.44 -2.39 4.32
CA VAL A 143 3.47 -1.57 4.98
C VAL A 143 4.85 -1.79 4.35
N ASP A 144 5.23 -3.03 4.06
CA ASP A 144 6.47 -3.37 3.35
C ASP A 144 6.54 -2.62 2.01
N LEU A 145 5.54 -2.79 1.14
CA LEU A 145 5.49 -2.09 -0.14
C LEU A 145 5.56 -0.56 0.00
N LEU A 146 4.83 -0.01 0.99
CA LEU A 146 4.84 1.43 1.27
C LEU A 146 6.21 1.92 1.76
N ALA A 147 6.95 1.15 2.54
CA ALA A 147 8.27 1.55 3.03
C ALA A 147 9.26 1.75 1.87
N TRP A 148 9.23 0.85 0.87
CA TRP A 148 9.99 1.02 -0.37
C TRP A 148 9.53 2.24 -1.15
N THR A 149 8.22 2.35 -1.39
CA THR A 149 7.62 3.43 -2.18
C THR A 149 7.88 4.82 -1.58
N ARG A 150 7.65 5.01 -0.27
CA ARG A 150 7.91 6.29 0.44
C ARG A 150 9.40 6.63 0.54
N SER A 151 10.27 5.63 0.43
CA SER A 151 11.71 5.84 0.31
C SER A 151 12.17 6.17 -1.12
N ASN A 152 11.23 6.31 -2.07
CA ASN A 152 11.48 6.52 -3.48
C ASN A 152 12.34 5.40 -4.09
N GLN A 153 12.04 4.15 -3.73
CA GLN A 153 12.71 2.95 -4.21
C GLN A 153 11.68 2.00 -4.81
N VAL A 154 12.05 1.38 -5.94
CA VAL A 154 11.31 0.23 -6.47
C VAL A 154 11.41 -0.90 -5.46
N TYR A 155 10.30 -1.60 -5.25
CA TYR A 155 10.20 -2.70 -4.32
C TYR A 155 11.25 -3.74 -4.67
N PHE A 156 12.03 -4.10 -3.67
CA PHE A 156 13.02 -5.14 -3.77
C PHE A 156 12.86 -6.00 -2.54
N HIS A 157 12.76 -7.31 -2.70
CA HIS A 157 12.71 -8.19 -1.54
C HIS A 157 14.01 -8.00 -0.73
N TRP A 158 13.89 -7.81 0.60
CA TRP A 158 15.00 -7.33 1.42
C TRP A 158 16.20 -8.28 1.44
N GLU A 159 16.00 -9.59 1.31
CA GLU A 159 17.12 -10.55 1.21
C GLU A 159 17.92 -10.31 -0.07
N ASP A 160 17.23 -10.08 -1.19
CA ASP A 160 17.88 -9.79 -2.47
C ASP A 160 18.58 -8.42 -2.41
N ALA A 161 17.96 -7.43 -1.74
CA ALA A 161 18.53 -6.09 -1.57
C ALA A 161 19.85 -6.11 -0.79
N ILE A 162 20.00 -7.01 0.18
CA ILE A 162 21.27 -7.24 0.90
C ILE A 162 22.35 -7.72 -0.07
N THR A 163 21.99 -8.57 -1.04
CA THR A 163 22.94 -9.13 -2.01
C THR A 163 23.22 -8.21 -3.20
N CYS A 164 22.32 -7.26 -3.47
CA CYS A 164 22.36 -6.35 -4.62
C CYS A 164 22.34 -4.85 -4.20
N PRO A 165 23.29 -4.36 -3.37
CA PRO A 165 23.27 -2.99 -2.84
C PRO A 165 23.54 -1.89 -3.87
N LYS A 166 23.85 -2.25 -5.12
CA LYS A 166 24.01 -1.29 -6.24
C LYS A 166 22.69 -0.95 -6.90
N ASP A 167 21.69 -1.81 -6.74
CA ASP A 167 20.43 -1.76 -7.47
C ASP A 167 19.31 -1.14 -6.61
N CYS A 168 19.54 -0.96 -5.31
CA CYS A 168 18.58 -0.37 -4.37
C CYS A 168 19.26 0.21 -3.10
N ASP A 169 18.57 1.12 -2.41
CA ASP A 169 18.96 1.61 -1.07
C ASP A 169 18.08 0.98 0.03
N LEU A 170 18.46 -0.23 0.47
CA LEU A 170 17.80 -0.91 1.59
C LEU A 170 17.80 -0.08 2.88
N GLN A 171 18.82 0.75 3.11
CA GLN A 171 18.88 1.57 4.31
C GLN A 171 17.83 2.70 4.28
N ALA A 172 17.46 3.20 3.10
CA ALA A 172 16.33 4.12 2.96
C ALA A 172 15.02 3.43 3.35
N ALA A 173 14.75 2.23 2.84
CA ALA A 173 13.57 1.45 3.20
C ALA A 173 13.55 1.11 4.71
N ILE A 174 14.68 0.75 5.33
CA ILE A 174 14.78 0.54 6.79
C ILE A 174 14.42 1.80 7.58
N ARG A 175 14.93 2.97 7.17
CA ARG A 175 14.62 4.25 7.84
C ARG A 175 13.14 4.56 7.76
N GLU A 176 12.54 4.34 6.59
CA GLU A 176 11.12 4.59 6.37
C GLU A 176 10.25 3.61 7.17
N LEU A 177 10.60 2.32 7.19
CA LEU A 177 9.89 1.31 7.97
C LEU A 177 9.93 1.62 9.48
N ARG A 178 11.06 2.14 9.98
CA ARG A 178 11.17 2.63 11.37
C ARG A 178 10.28 3.84 11.63
N ALA A 179 10.18 4.78 10.68
CA ALA A 179 9.28 5.93 10.80
C ALA A 179 7.82 5.48 10.85
N MET A 180 7.42 4.57 9.95
CA MET A 180 6.08 3.96 9.94
C MET A 180 5.76 3.23 11.23
N HIS A 181 6.71 2.47 11.80
CA HIS A 181 6.52 1.83 13.10
C HIS A 181 6.17 2.85 14.20
N VAL A 182 6.83 4.02 14.21
CA VAL A 182 6.52 5.11 15.15
C VAL A 182 5.12 5.68 14.89
N GLU A 183 4.75 5.92 13.63
CA GLU A 183 3.42 6.40 13.24
C GLU A 183 2.31 5.44 13.68
N ILE A 184 2.47 4.13 13.39
CA ILE A 184 1.51 3.07 13.75
C ILE A 184 1.39 2.94 15.27
N SER A 185 2.51 2.96 15.99
CA SER A 185 2.50 2.90 17.46
C SER A 185 1.84 4.13 18.09
N GLY A 186 2.03 5.31 17.49
CA GLY A 186 1.40 6.55 17.91
C GLY A 186 -0.11 6.60 17.68
N PHE A 187 -0.60 5.88 16.66
CA PHE A 187 -2.02 5.81 16.31
C PHE A 187 -2.90 5.30 17.46
N HIS A 188 -2.41 4.32 18.22
CA HIS A 188 -3.09 3.81 19.41
C HIS A 188 -3.19 4.86 20.54
N SER A 189 -2.19 5.73 20.67
CA SER A 189 -2.08 6.68 21.80
C SER A 189 -2.99 7.90 21.64
N GLN A 190 -3.23 8.36 20.40
CA GLN A 190 -4.03 9.57 20.14
C GLN A 190 -5.52 9.41 20.46
N ARG A 191 -6.07 8.19 20.43
CA ARG A 191 -7.49 7.94 20.81
C ARG A 191 -7.73 7.80 22.31
N TYR A 192 -6.72 7.39 23.08
CA TYR A 192 -6.84 7.38 24.56
C TYR A 192 -6.76 8.78 25.17
N SER A 193 -6.20 9.76 24.46
CA SER A 193 -6.17 11.17 24.90
C SER A 193 -7.44 11.95 24.57
N SER A 194 -8.28 11.50 23.62
CA SER A 194 -9.53 12.17 23.23
C SER A 194 -10.79 11.62 23.92
N GLY A 195 -10.63 10.67 24.85
CA GLY A 195 -11.73 10.06 25.62
C GLY A 195 -12.07 10.74 26.96
N TRP A 196 -11.46 11.88 27.30
CA TRP A 196 -11.77 12.65 28.51
C TRP A 196 -11.88 14.14 28.16
N ALA A 197 -13.07 14.56 27.74
CA ALA A 197 -13.57 15.93 27.80
C ALA A 197 -15.10 15.93 27.90
#